data_AF-A0A9X0BJQ6-F1
#
_entry.id   AF-A0A9X0BJQ6-F1
#
_cell.length_a   1.000
_cell.length_b   1.000
_cell.length_c   1.000
_cell.angle_alpha   90.00
_cell.angle_beta   90.00
_cell.angle_gamma   90.00
#
_symmetry.space_group_name_H-M   'P 1'
#
loop_
_entity.id
_entity.type
_entity.pdbx_description
1 polymer ?
#
loop_
_entity_poly.entity_id
_entity_poly.type
_entity_poly.pdbx_seq_one_letter_code
_entity_poly.pdbx_strand_id
1 'polypeptide(L)'
;MTSPASLLSSPFEETCISPAVTVGEAQGFFEKHGIFYAPDAEIGSLVAKLGSEAVHGKIRMERFPIRDTRLRAIIEQFTPSFCFTLGPDPCSFYASTITENPNHRAVVYMWGRRTQCEFSERSHVGELKGTLASNGLVQVPYSWLKKRNLQDKSIKLEDGGM
;
A
#
# COMPACT_ATOMS: atom_id res chain seq x y z
N MET A 1 10.14 15.03 39.34
CA MET A 1 9.11 15.29 38.32
C MET A 1 9.49 14.52 37.07
N THR A 2 9.03 13.28 36.98
CA THR A 2 9.26 12.37 35.85
C THR A 2 8.27 12.74 34.76
N SER A 3 8.78 13.32 33.66
CA SER A 3 8.00 13.54 32.45
C SER A 3 7.52 12.18 31.94
N PRO A 4 6.22 11.94 31.72
CA PRO A 4 5.77 10.72 31.08
C PRO A 4 6.23 10.83 29.63
N ALA A 5 7.28 10.08 29.28
CA ALA A 5 7.58 9.79 27.89
C ALA A 5 6.29 9.24 27.30
N SER A 6 5.62 10.04 26.47
CA SER A 6 4.50 9.60 25.66
C SER A 6 4.98 8.35 24.96
N LEU A 7 4.43 7.19 25.33
CA LEU A 7 4.51 5.99 24.53
C LEU A 7 3.90 6.39 23.19
N LEU A 8 4.75 6.78 22.23
CA LEU A 8 4.32 7.13 20.90
C LEU A 8 3.77 5.84 20.31
N SER A 9 2.45 5.68 20.43
CA SER A 9 1.71 4.60 19.80
C SER A 9 2.06 4.64 18.32
N SER A 10 2.57 3.51 17.81
CA SER A 10 2.83 3.35 16.37
C SER A 10 1.60 3.83 15.59
N PRO A 11 1.75 4.70 14.58
CA PRO A 11 0.61 5.15 13.78
C PRO A 11 0.06 4.04 12.87
N PHE A 12 0.76 2.90 12.81
CA PHE A 12 0.32 1.69 12.15
C PHE A 12 -0.40 0.78 13.14
N GLU A 13 -1.67 0.51 12.86
CA GLU A 13 -2.48 -0.49 13.56
C GLU A 13 -2.68 -1.70 12.62
N GLU A 14 -2.98 -2.89 13.15
CA GLU A 14 -3.03 -4.11 12.32
C GLU A 14 -4.04 -4.01 11.16
N THR A 15 -5.11 -3.22 11.31
CA THR A 15 -6.21 -3.16 10.33
C THR A 15 -6.35 -1.80 9.64
N CYS A 16 -5.74 -0.73 10.16
CA CYS A 16 -5.81 0.60 9.56
C CYS A 16 -4.63 1.51 9.96
N ILE A 17 -4.48 2.64 9.28
CA ILE A 17 -3.68 3.78 9.79
C ILE A 17 -4.46 4.49 10.90
N SER A 18 -3.75 4.77 12.00
CA SER A 18 -4.31 5.31 13.23
C SER A 18 -5.27 6.48 12.97
N PRO A 19 -6.44 6.51 13.61
CA PRO A 19 -7.41 7.61 13.48
C PRO A 19 -6.85 8.98 13.89
N ALA A 20 -5.73 9.02 14.63
CA ALA A 20 -5.05 10.25 15.00
C ALA A 20 -4.43 10.98 13.78
N VAL A 21 -4.13 10.27 12.69
CA VAL A 21 -3.68 10.89 11.44
C VAL A 21 -4.88 11.55 10.75
N THR A 22 -4.87 12.88 10.70
CA THR A 22 -5.96 13.65 10.08
C THR A 22 -5.86 13.66 8.55
N VAL A 23 -6.93 14.12 7.88
CA VAL A 23 -6.94 14.29 6.40
C VAL A 23 -5.83 15.24 5.94
N GLY A 24 -5.57 16.33 6.68
CA GLY A 24 -4.52 17.29 6.35
C GLY A 24 -3.10 16.76 6.51
N GLU A 25 -2.92 15.71 7.32
CA GLU A 25 -1.62 15.07 7.57
C GLU A 25 -1.40 13.83 6.68
N ALA A 26 -2.44 13.31 6.05
CA ALA A 26 -2.43 12.05 5.30
C ALA A 26 -1.35 12.01 4.22
N GLN A 27 -1.20 13.11 3.47
CA GLN A 27 -0.18 13.21 2.42
C GLN A 27 1.24 13.15 2.99
N GLY A 28 1.54 13.98 4.00
CA GLY A 28 2.86 13.98 4.65
C GLY A 28 3.16 12.66 5.34
N PHE A 29 2.14 12.00 5.89
CA PHE A 29 2.26 10.64 6.43
C PHE A 29 2.67 9.64 5.33
N PHE A 30 1.95 9.62 4.21
CA PHE A 30 2.25 8.73 3.09
C PHE A 30 3.65 8.97 2.52
N GLU A 31 4.07 10.22 2.34
CA GLU A 31 5.41 10.55 1.85
C GLU A 31 6.51 10.11 2.82
N LYS A 32 6.29 10.31 4.12
CA LYS A 32 7.25 9.95 5.16
C LYS A 32 7.41 8.44 5.29
N HIS A 33 6.31 7.70 5.25
CA HIS A 33 6.28 6.28 5.58
C HIS A 33 6.26 5.35 4.35
N GLY A 34 5.85 5.86 3.19
CA GLY A 34 5.79 5.15 1.91
C GLY A 34 4.53 4.31 1.71
N ILE A 35 3.64 4.25 2.69
CA ILE A 35 2.45 3.42 2.69
C ILE A 35 1.31 4.06 3.47
N PHE A 36 0.09 3.81 3.00
CA PHE A 36 -1.16 4.16 3.67
C PHE A 36 -2.16 3.05 3.36
N TYR A 37 -2.91 2.58 4.36
CA TYR A 37 -3.94 1.57 4.15
C TYR A 37 -5.19 1.85 4.99
N ALA A 38 -6.34 1.44 4.45
CA ALA A 38 -7.62 1.55 5.15
C ALA A 38 -8.53 0.36 4.81
N PRO A 39 -9.29 -0.14 5.79
CA PRO A 39 -10.28 -1.18 5.54
C PRO A 39 -11.45 -0.60 4.75
N ASP A 40 -11.92 -1.33 3.75
CA ASP A 40 -13.07 -0.94 2.94
C ASP A 40 -13.81 -2.18 2.43
N ALA A 41 -14.97 -2.45 3.04
CA ALA A 41 -15.80 -3.60 2.71
C ALA A 41 -16.39 -3.52 1.29
N GLU A 42 -16.57 -2.33 0.72
CA GLU A 42 -17.01 -2.17 -0.67
C GLU A 42 -15.89 -2.57 -1.62
N ILE A 43 -14.64 -2.19 -1.31
CA ILE A 43 -13.46 -2.66 -2.05
C ILE A 43 -13.34 -4.19 -1.95
N GLY A 44 -13.47 -4.77 -0.75
CA GLY A 44 -13.42 -6.23 -0.62
C GLY A 44 -14.51 -6.97 -1.40
N SER A 45 -15.74 -6.42 -1.40
CA SER A 45 -16.84 -6.93 -2.23
C SER A 45 -16.58 -6.77 -3.72
N LEU A 46 -15.95 -5.66 -4.11
CA LEU A 46 -15.58 -5.38 -5.49
C LEU A 46 -14.50 -6.35 -5.97
N VAL A 47 -13.44 -6.58 -5.20
CA VAL A 47 -12.38 -7.54 -5.55
C VAL A 47 -12.98 -8.94 -5.73
N ALA A 48 -13.92 -9.35 -4.86
CA ALA A 48 -14.62 -10.62 -5.00
C ALA A 48 -15.46 -10.72 -6.29
N LYS A 49 -16.12 -9.63 -6.70
CA LYS A 49 -16.86 -9.57 -7.97
C LYS A 49 -15.94 -9.54 -9.18
N LEU A 50 -14.85 -8.76 -9.10
CA LEU A 50 -13.89 -8.58 -10.17
C LEU A 50 -13.14 -9.87 -10.51
N GLY A 51 -12.95 -10.77 -9.53
CA GLY A 51 -12.54 -12.17 -9.71
C GLY A 51 -11.75 -12.44 -10.99
N SER A 52 -12.39 -13.11 -11.95
CA SER A 52 -11.83 -13.43 -13.28
C SER A 52 -12.00 -12.33 -14.33
N GLU A 53 -12.87 -11.34 -14.14
CA GLU A 53 -13.09 -10.24 -15.09
C GLU A 53 -11.91 -9.26 -15.14
N ALA A 54 -11.21 -9.10 -14.01
CA ALA A 54 -9.99 -8.32 -13.90
C ALA A 54 -8.86 -8.82 -14.84
N VAL A 55 -8.82 -10.14 -15.08
CA VAL A 55 -7.89 -10.81 -15.98
C VAL A 55 -8.13 -10.42 -17.46
N HIS A 56 -9.33 -9.95 -17.80
CA HIS A 56 -9.72 -9.62 -19.18
C HIS A 56 -9.55 -8.13 -19.53
N GLY A 57 -8.89 -7.34 -18.67
CA GLY A 57 -8.47 -5.97 -18.98
C GLY A 57 -9.60 -4.93 -19.10
N LYS A 58 -10.80 -5.23 -18.58
CA LYS A 58 -11.98 -4.35 -18.65
C LYS A 58 -12.17 -3.46 -17.41
N ILE A 59 -11.18 -3.37 -16.51
CA ILE A 59 -11.31 -2.51 -15.33
C ILE A 59 -11.18 -1.06 -15.77
N ARG A 60 -12.31 -0.36 -15.85
CA ARG A 60 -12.32 1.10 -15.85
C ARG A 60 -12.07 1.57 -14.43
N MET A 61 -10.95 2.26 -14.22
CA MET A 61 -10.57 2.91 -12.95
C MET A 61 -11.52 4.05 -12.55
N GLU A 62 -12.63 4.24 -13.26
CA GLU A 62 -13.60 5.30 -13.01
C GLU A 62 -14.30 5.06 -11.66
N ARG A 63 -13.61 5.51 -10.62
CA ARG A 63 -14.05 5.81 -9.25
C ARG A 63 -14.55 4.62 -8.45
N PHE A 64 -13.59 3.86 -7.93
CA PHE A 64 -13.85 3.06 -6.72
C PHE A 64 -14.33 4.00 -5.61
N PRO A 65 -15.38 3.63 -4.85
CA PRO A 65 -15.91 4.45 -3.78
C PRO A 65 -14.95 4.43 -2.59
N ILE A 66 -13.83 5.17 -2.67
CA ILE A 66 -12.89 5.31 -1.56
C ILE A 66 -13.60 6.04 -0.43
N ARG A 67 -13.96 5.34 0.64
CA ARG A 67 -14.70 5.91 1.76
C ARG A 67 -13.80 6.70 2.71
N ASP A 68 -12.56 6.25 2.91
CA ASP A 68 -11.59 6.94 3.74
C ASP A 68 -11.14 8.25 3.06
N THR A 69 -11.50 9.39 3.66
CA THR A 69 -11.20 10.72 3.12
C THR A 69 -9.71 11.04 3.11
N ARG A 70 -8.91 10.42 4.00
CA ARG A 70 -7.45 10.55 4.05
C ARG A 70 -6.83 9.86 2.85
N LEU A 71 -7.28 8.65 2.56
CA LEU A 71 -6.83 7.87 1.42
C LEU A 71 -7.24 8.54 0.09
N ARG A 72 -8.47 9.08 0.03
CA ARG A 72 -8.93 9.87 -1.11
C ARG A 72 -8.03 11.09 -1.37
N ALA A 73 -7.67 11.84 -0.33
CA ALA A 73 -6.80 13.01 -0.46
C ALA A 73 -5.41 12.68 -1.01
N ILE A 74 -4.88 11.49 -0.71
CA ILE A 74 -3.62 10.99 -1.30
C ILE A 74 -3.83 10.64 -2.78
N ILE A 75 -4.85 9.82 -3.09
CA ILE A 75 -5.04 9.28 -4.45
C ILE A 75 -5.42 10.35 -5.47
N GLU A 76 -6.19 11.37 -5.09
CA GLU A 76 -6.66 12.44 -6.00
C GLU A 76 -5.51 13.25 -6.63
N GLN A 77 -4.29 13.14 -6.11
CA GLN A 77 -3.09 13.78 -6.67
C GLN A 77 -2.45 12.97 -7.82
N PHE A 78 -2.87 11.72 -8.02
CA PHE A 78 -2.29 10.82 -9.01
C PHE A 78 -3.26 10.56 -10.17
N THR A 79 -2.70 10.39 -11.37
CA THR A 79 -3.46 9.94 -12.54
C THR A 79 -3.21 8.44 -12.75
N PRO A 80 -4.25 7.60 -12.81
CA PRO A 80 -4.11 6.19 -13.14
C PRO A 80 -3.40 6.00 -14.49
N SER A 81 -2.39 5.14 -14.54
CA SER A 81 -1.62 4.88 -15.77
C SER A 81 -1.89 3.49 -16.35
N PHE A 82 -2.04 2.48 -15.49
CA PHE A 82 -2.44 1.12 -15.86
C PHE A 82 -2.96 0.38 -14.62
N CYS A 83 -3.61 -0.76 -14.83
CA CYS A 83 -4.13 -1.64 -13.77
C CYS A 83 -3.90 -3.09 -14.18
N PHE A 84 -3.66 -3.96 -13.20
CA PHE A 84 -3.48 -5.40 -13.40
C PHE A 84 -3.92 -6.14 -12.15
N THR A 85 -4.19 -7.43 -12.32
CA THR A 85 -4.51 -8.33 -11.20
C THR A 85 -3.24 -9.00 -10.70
N LEU A 86 -3.01 -8.94 -9.39
CA LEU A 86 -2.01 -9.76 -8.73
C LEU A 86 -2.67 -11.02 -8.17
N GLY A 87 -2.14 -12.17 -8.54
CA GLY A 87 -2.46 -13.42 -7.86
C GLY A 87 -1.73 -13.50 -6.50
N PRO A 88 -2.06 -14.52 -5.69
CA PRO A 88 -1.26 -14.84 -4.50
C PRO A 88 0.18 -15.12 -4.92
N ASP A 89 1.11 -14.35 -4.38
CA ASP A 89 2.54 -14.51 -4.66
C ASP A 89 3.34 -14.45 -3.34
N PRO A 90 3.36 -15.56 -2.59
CA PRO A 90 4.00 -15.62 -1.29
C PRO A 90 5.48 -15.26 -1.39
N CYS A 91 5.96 -14.44 -0.45
CA CYS A 91 7.35 -14.00 -0.36
C CYS A 91 7.85 -13.13 -1.53
N SER A 92 6.94 -12.61 -2.37
CA SER A 92 7.28 -11.68 -3.44
C SER A 92 6.96 -10.25 -3.03
N PHE A 93 7.97 -9.39 -3.15
CA PHE A 93 7.87 -7.97 -2.84
C PHE A 93 8.02 -7.18 -4.14
N TYR A 94 7.14 -6.20 -4.32
CA TYR A 94 7.07 -5.41 -5.54
C TYR A 94 7.23 -3.93 -5.24
N ALA A 95 7.98 -3.23 -6.08
CA ALA A 95 8.18 -1.78 -6.00
C ALA A 95 7.88 -1.12 -7.36
N SER A 96 7.37 0.11 -7.35
CA SER A 96 7.20 0.92 -8.56
C SER A 96 8.52 1.41 -9.13
N THR A 97 9.54 1.57 -8.27
CA THR A 97 10.89 2.00 -8.61
C THR A 97 11.89 1.40 -7.61
N ILE A 98 13.13 1.23 -8.03
CA ILE A 98 14.26 0.82 -7.18
C ILE A 98 15.36 1.88 -7.08
N THR A 99 15.19 3.00 -7.76
CA THR A 99 16.06 4.18 -7.68
C THR A 99 15.30 5.32 -7.01
N GLU A 100 16.05 6.28 -6.46
CA GLU A 100 15.47 7.57 -6.06
C GLU A 100 14.84 8.22 -7.30
N ASN A 101 13.51 8.19 -7.37
CA ASN A 101 12.78 8.57 -8.57
C ASN A 101 12.25 9.99 -8.42
N PRO A 102 12.60 10.93 -9.32
CA PRO A 102 12.01 12.26 -9.33
C PRO A 102 10.53 12.25 -9.74
N ASN A 103 10.03 11.17 -10.36
CA ASN A 103 8.63 11.00 -10.71
C ASN A 103 7.90 10.21 -9.62
N HIS A 104 7.13 10.92 -8.80
CA HIS A 104 6.29 10.33 -7.76
C HIS A 104 5.22 9.41 -8.37
N ARG A 105 5.43 8.09 -8.30
CA ARG A 105 4.43 7.07 -8.66
C ARG A 105 3.99 6.34 -7.39
N ALA A 106 2.68 6.26 -7.19
CA ALA A 106 2.07 5.41 -6.16
C ALA A 106 1.56 4.11 -6.79
N VAL A 107 1.69 3.00 -6.06
CA VAL A 107 0.97 1.76 -6.37
C VAL A 107 -0.23 1.68 -5.44
N VAL A 108 -1.42 1.54 -6.03
CA VAL A 108 -2.65 1.35 -5.27
C VAL A 108 -3.05 -0.11 -5.39
N TYR A 109 -3.11 -0.79 -4.25
CA TYR A 109 -3.58 -2.17 -4.19
C TYR A 109 -5.03 -2.20 -3.74
N MET A 110 -5.82 -3.11 -4.28
CA MET A 110 -7.17 -3.39 -3.79
C MET A 110 -7.19 -4.83 -3.31
N TRP A 111 -7.51 -5.01 -2.04
CA TRP A 111 -7.42 -6.30 -1.38
C TRP A 111 -8.80 -6.87 -1.12
N GLY A 112 -8.92 -8.17 -1.40
CA GLY A 112 -10.11 -8.95 -1.06
C GLY A 112 -10.20 -9.18 0.45
N ARG A 113 -11.34 -9.73 0.87
CA ARG A 113 -11.59 -10.12 2.27
C ARG A 113 -10.52 -11.10 2.77
N ARG A 114 -10.21 -11.02 4.06
CA ARG A 114 -9.23 -11.87 4.77
C ARG A 114 -7.83 -11.83 4.15
N THR A 115 -7.46 -10.69 3.56
CA THR A 115 -6.11 -10.51 3.04
C THR A 115 -5.17 -10.23 4.19
N GLN A 116 -4.04 -10.93 4.21
CA GLN A 116 -2.90 -10.62 5.05
C GLN A 116 -1.75 -10.21 4.14
N CYS A 117 -1.12 -9.08 4.44
CA CYS A 117 0.06 -8.64 3.72
C CYS A 117 1.12 -8.10 4.69
N GLU A 118 2.34 -8.04 4.19
CA GLU A 118 3.49 -7.51 4.90
C GLU A 118 4.10 -6.39 4.06
N PHE A 119 4.55 -5.34 4.74
CA PHE A 119 5.31 -4.28 4.12
C PHE A 119 6.49 -3.90 5.00
N SER A 120 7.57 -3.43 4.37
CA SER A 120 8.70 -2.83 5.07
C SER A 120 8.52 -1.31 5.08
N GLU A 121 8.33 -0.73 6.26
CA GLU A 121 8.19 0.72 6.43
C GLU A 121 9.41 1.46 5.84
N ARG A 122 9.17 2.54 5.09
CA ARG A 122 10.20 3.35 4.41
C ARG A 122 11.03 2.60 3.35
N SER A 123 10.50 1.50 2.82
CA SER A 123 11.13 0.76 1.70
C SER A 123 11.29 1.59 0.43
N HIS A 124 10.50 2.66 0.26
CA HIS A 124 10.57 3.59 -0.87
C HIS A 124 11.78 4.56 -0.84
N VAL A 125 12.44 4.72 0.32
CA VAL A 125 13.60 5.61 0.45
C VAL A 125 14.85 4.89 -0.03
N GLY A 126 15.72 5.54 -0.81
CA GLY A 126 17.02 4.96 -1.21
C GLY A 126 16.93 3.83 -2.23
N GLU A 127 18.09 3.33 -2.64
CA GLU A 127 18.18 2.37 -3.74
C GLU A 127 17.91 0.92 -3.30
N LEU A 128 17.28 0.16 -4.20
CA LEU A 128 17.04 -1.27 -4.09
C LEU A 128 17.61 -2.00 -5.32
N LYS A 129 17.71 -3.33 -5.23
CA LYS A 129 17.98 -4.17 -6.39
C LYS A 129 16.78 -5.07 -6.64
N GLY A 130 16.43 -5.20 -7.91
CA GLY A 130 15.33 -6.05 -8.31
C GLY A 130 15.34 -6.34 -9.80
N THR A 131 14.34 -7.10 -10.23
CA THR A 131 14.17 -7.50 -11.63
C THR A 131 12.80 -7.03 -12.11
N LEU A 132 12.74 -6.48 -13.32
CA LEU A 132 11.47 -6.06 -13.92
C LEU A 132 10.55 -7.28 -14.10
N ALA A 133 9.34 -7.19 -13.58
CA ALA A 133 8.31 -8.22 -13.71
C ALA A 133 7.37 -7.91 -14.88
N SER A 134 6.62 -8.91 -15.34
CA SER A 134 5.68 -8.80 -16.46
C SER A 134 4.52 -7.83 -16.19
N ASN A 135 4.26 -7.50 -14.93
CA ASN A 135 3.26 -6.53 -14.50
C ASN A 135 3.75 -5.07 -14.51
N GLY A 136 4.98 -4.81 -14.97
CA GLY A 136 5.56 -3.47 -15.02
C GLY A 136 6.09 -2.94 -13.67
N LEU A 137 5.99 -3.73 -12.59
CA LEU A 137 6.67 -3.46 -11.33
C LEU A 137 8.06 -4.11 -11.29
N VAL A 138 8.85 -3.73 -10.30
CA VAL A 138 10.14 -4.36 -10.02
C VAL A 138 9.98 -5.32 -8.85
N GLN A 139 10.26 -6.61 -9.07
CA GLN A 139 10.32 -7.60 -8.00
C GLN A 139 11.63 -7.43 -7.23
N VAL A 140 11.53 -7.21 -5.92
CA VAL A 140 12.66 -6.98 -5.01
C VAL A 140 12.88 -8.24 -4.18
N PRO A 141 14.04 -8.90 -4.26
CA PRO A 141 14.33 -10.05 -3.40
C PRO A 141 14.33 -9.65 -1.93
N TYR A 142 13.65 -10.42 -1.09
CA TYR A 142 13.51 -10.12 0.34
C TYR A 142 14.85 -9.95 1.08
N SER A 143 15.90 -10.66 0.63
CA SER A 143 17.26 -10.50 1.18
C SER A 143 17.83 -9.09 1.02
N TRP A 144 17.42 -8.33 -0.01
CA TRP A 144 17.79 -6.94 -0.18
C TRP A 144 17.03 -6.00 0.77
N LEU A 145 15.76 -6.29 1.07
CA LEU A 145 14.99 -5.55 2.06
C LEU A 145 15.58 -5.76 3.47
N LYS A 146 15.92 -7.00 3.84
CA LYS A 146 16.54 -7.30 5.15
C LYS A 146 17.87 -6.61 5.38
N LYS A 147 18.72 -6.49 4.35
CA LYS A 147 20.01 -5.79 4.45
C LYS A 147 19.88 -4.34 4.90
N ARG A 148 18.70 -3.74 4.73
CA ARG A 148 18.42 -2.35 5.11
C ARG A 148 17.95 -2.20 6.55
N ASN A 149 17.79 -3.29 7.31
CA ASN A 149 17.27 -3.28 8.68
C ASN A 149 15.95 -2.50 8.80
N LEU A 150 15.07 -2.62 7.80
CA LEU A 150 13.75 -2.02 7.83
C LEU A 150 12.83 -2.78 8.78
N GLN A 151 11.82 -2.08 9.31
CA GLN A 151 10.80 -2.70 10.14
C GLN A 151 9.69 -3.26 9.25
N ASP A 152 9.56 -4.59 9.24
CA ASP A 152 8.44 -5.27 8.62
C ASP A 152 7.21 -5.15 9.52
N LYS A 153 6.06 -4.86 8.91
CA LYS A 153 4.76 -4.78 9.57
C LYS A 153 3.77 -5.65 8.81
N SER A 154 3.03 -6.47 9.56
CA SER A 154 1.94 -7.27 9.00
C SER A 154 0.62 -6.57 9.27
N ILE A 155 -0.26 -6.58 8.26
CA ILE A 155 -1.61 -6.04 8.37
C ILE A 155 -2.64 -7.10 7.96
N LYS A 156 -3.86 -6.93 8.47
CA LYS A 156 -5.01 -7.78 8.19
C LYS A 156 -6.20 -6.95 7.74
N LEU A 157 -6.70 -7.25 6.55
CA LEU A 157 -7.87 -6.61 5.96
C LEU A 157 -9.02 -7.63 5.91
N GLU A 158 -9.69 -7.81 7.04
CA GLU A 158 -10.74 -8.82 7.22
C GLU A 158 -11.87 -8.69 6.19
N ASP A 159 -12.33 -7.45 5.94
CA ASP A 159 -13.38 -7.16 4.97
C ASP A 159 -12.84 -6.66 3.62
N GLY A 160 -11.53 -6.68 3.42
CA GLY A 160 -10.86 -6.06 2.29
C GLY A 160 -10.51 -4.59 2.55
N GLY A 161 -9.85 -3.97 1.59
CA GLY A 161 -9.35 -2.61 1.75
C GLY A 161 -8.39 -2.20 0.65
N MET A 162 -7.73 -1.09 0.89
CA MET A 162 -6.79 -0.45 -0.03
C MET A 162 -5.50 -0.12 0.70
#